data_AF-A0A1H6LIH1-F1
#
_entry.id   AF-A0A1H6LIH1-F1
#
_cell.length_a   1.000
_cell.length_b   1.000
_cell.length_c   1.000
_cell.angle_alpha   90.00
_cell.angle_beta   90.00
_cell.angle_gamma   90.00
#
_symmetry.space_group_name_H-M   'P 1'
#
loop_
_entity.id
_entity.type
_entity.pdbx_description
1 polymer ?
#
loop_
_entity_poly.entity_id
_entity_poly.type
_entity_poly.pdbx_seq_one_letter_code
_entity_poly.pdbx_strand_id
1 'polypeptide(L)'
;MHTTALVITLVACIAIIAIGGRFLLQPRQATVAFGIAADNIRGLTAIKGVRDITSGLVLLVIWAAAGPGPLGWTLLAASLTPIADAAIVLTNGGKLSAALGIHGLTAALLIAAGLVLALGISV
;
A
#
# COMPACT_ATOMS: atom_id res chain seq x y z
N MET A 1 30.17 2.76 2.99
CA MET A 1 29.03 2.83 3.93
C MET A 1 27.71 3.11 3.19
N HIS A 2 27.62 4.16 2.36
CA HIS A 2 26.39 4.50 1.62
C HIS A 2 25.90 3.38 0.68
N THR A 3 26.76 2.84 -0.18
CA THR A 3 26.39 1.74 -1.11
C THR A 3 25.91 0.50 -0.37
N THR A 4 26.58 0.13 0.72
CA THR A 4 26.17 -0.98 1.58
C THR A 4 24.77 -0.76 2.15
N ALA A 5 24.47 0.44 2.64
CA ALA A 5 23.15 0.78 3.15
C ALA A 5 22.08 0.70 2.04
N LEU A 6 22.36 1.19 0.84
CA LEU A 6 21.43 1.08 -0.30
C LEU A 6 21.13 -0.37 -0.66
N VAL A 7 22.15 -1.23 -0.73
CA VAL A 7 21.97 -2.65 -1.05
C VAL A 7 21.10 -3.34 0.01
N ILE A 8 21.35 -3.09 1.30
CA ILE A 8 20.54 -3.64 2.39
C ILE A 8 19.09 -3.18 2.25
N THR A 9 18.85 -1.90 1.99
CA THR A 9 17.50 -1.35 1.81
C THR A 9 16.78 -1.98 0.63
N LEU A 10 17.44 -2.12 -0.53
CA LEU A 10 16.83 -2.75 -1.71
C LEU A 10 16.43 -4.21 -1.45
N VAL A 11 17.31 -4.98 -0.79
CA VAL A 11 17.00 -6.35 -0.39
C VAL A 11 15.83 -6.40 0.58
N ALA A 12 15.78 -5.50 1.56
CA ALA A 12 14.69 -5.40 2.51
C ALA A 12 13.36 -5.04 1.82
N CYS A 13 13.35 -4.09 0.88
CA CYS A 13 12.17 -3.74 0.10
C CYS A 13 11.63 -4.95 -0.68
N ILE A 14 12.50 -5.68 -1.38
CA ILE A 14 12.13 -6.89 -2.13
C ILE A 14 11.58 -7.96 -1.18
N ALA A 15 12.24 -8.17 -0.04
CA ALA A 15 11.80 -9.16 0.96
C ALA A 15 10.42 -8.83 1.53
N ILE A 16 10.14 -7.56 1.84
CA ILE A 16 8.83 -7.13 2.35
C ILE A 16 7.75 -7.31 1.29
N ILE A 17 8.03 -6.98 0.02
CA ILE A 17 7.10 -7.24 -1.10
C ILE A 17 6.81 -8.73 -1.22
N ALA A 18 7.84 -9.59 -1.15
CA ALA A 18 7.68 -11.04 -1.20
C ALA A 18 6.83 -11.57 -0.02
N ILE A 19 7.08 -11.07 1.21
CA ILE A 19 6.27 -11.41 2.39
C ILE A 19 4.81 -10.99 2.18
N GLY A 20 4.56 -9.77 1.67
CA GLY A 20 3.23 -9.29 1.33
C GLY A 20 2.52 -10.19 0.32
N GLY A 21 3.21 -10.59 -0.75
CA GLY A 21 2.70 -11.50 -1.76
C GLY A 21 2.29 -12.87 -1.21
N ARG A 22 2.98 -13.38 -0.18
CA ARG A 22 2.59 -14.65 0.48
C ARG A 22 1.22 -14.58 1.16
N PHE A 23 0.78 -13.42 1.64
CA PHE A 23 -0.58 -13.26 2.17
C PHE A 23 -1.66 -13.40 1.10
N LEU A 24 -1.32 -13.18 -0.18
CA LEU A 24 -2.24 -13.38 -1.30
C LEU A 24 -2.17 -14.81 -1.84
N LEU A 25 -0.97 -15.37 -1.97
CA LEU A 25 -0.75 -16.67 -2.62
C LEU A 25 -0.85 -17.87 -1.67
N GLN A 26 -0.52 -17.68 -0.39
CA GLN A 26 -0.43 -18.73 0.63
C GLN A 26 -0.98 -18.25 1.99
N PRO A 27 -2.22 -17.72 2.06
CA PRO A 27 -2.72 -17.00 3.22
C PRO A 27 -2.62 -17.79 4.52
N ARG A 28 -3.01 -19.08 4.54
CA ARG A 28 -2.93 -19.92 5.74
C ARG A 28 -1.50 -20.01 6.29
N GLN A 29 -0.51 -20.28 5.44
CA GLN A 29 0.88 -20.40 5.87
C GLN A 29 1.44 -19.04 6.30
N ALA A 30 1.09 -17.97 5.59
CA ALA A 30 1.53 -16.61 5.90
C ALA A 30 0.99 -16.16 7.26
N THR A 31 -0.28 -16.44 7.59
CA THR A 31 -0.88 -16.04 8.87
C THR A 31 -0.28 -16.83 10.04
N VAL A 32 -0.03 -18.14 9.86
CA VAL A 32 0.71 -18.96 10.85
C VAL A 32 2.12 -18.41 11.07
N ALA A 33 2.86 -18.11 9.99
CA ALA A 33 4.21 -17.55 10.07
C ALA A 33 4.25 -16.13 10.67
N PHE A 34 3.17 -15.35 10.51
CA PHE A 34 3.01 -14.06 11.17
C PHE A 34 2.82 -14.21 12.69
N GLY A 35 2.36 -15.36 13.16
CA GLY A 35 2.12 -15.64 14.58
C GLY A 35 0.74 -15.20 15.07
N ILE A 36 -0.24 -15.08 14.17
CA ILE A 36 -1.63 -14.79 14.52
C ILE A 36 -2.56 -15.89 14.00
N ALA A 37 -3.64 -16.18 14.73
CA ALA A 37 -4.67 -17.09 14.24
C ALA A 37 -5.50 -16.43 13.13
N ALA A 38 -5.94 -17.19 12.12
CA ALA A 38 -6.66 -16.65 10.96
C ALA A 38 -8.07 -16.13 11.30
N ASP A 39 -8.64 -16.56 12.43
CA ASP A 39 -9.92 -16.12 12.97
C ASP A 39 -9.78 -15.01 14.04
N ASN A 40 -8.55 -14.57 14.35
CA ASN A 40 -8.32 -13.46 15.26
C ASN A 40 -8.58 -12.12 14.56
N ILE A 41 -9.86 -11.73 14.51
CA ILE A 41 -10.32 -10.48 13.88
C ILE A 41 -9.57 -9.27 14.43
N ARG A 42 -9.40 -9.15 15.75
CA ARG A 42 -8.77 -7.99 16.38
C ARG A 42 -7.34 -7.78 15.89
N GLY A 43 -6.54 -8.84 15.83
CA GLY A 43 -5.16 -8.67 15.39
C GLY A 43 -5.05 -8.53 13.87
N LEU A 44 -5.91 -9.18 13.07
CA LEU A 44 -5.95 -8.95 11.61
C LEU A 44 -6.35 -7.52 11.25
N THR A 45 -7.34 -6.94 11.94
CA THR A 45 -7.72 -5.53 11.72
C THR A 45 -6.68 -4.56 12.26
N ALA A 46 -5.99 -4.88 13.36
CA ALA A 46 -4.85 -4.09 13.83
C ALA A 46 -3.70 -4.06 12.81
N ILE A 47 -3.36 -5.20 12.18
CA ILE A 47 -2.34 -5.28 11.13
C ILE A 47 -2.72 -4.40 9.93
N LYS A 48 -3.98 -4.48 9.47
CA LYS A 48 -4.49 -3.62 8.39
C LYS A 48 -4.39 -2.14 8.78
N GLY A 49 -4.86 -1.78 9.97
CA GLY A 49 -4.85 -0.40 10.46
C GLY A 49 -3.43 0.18 10.53
N VAL A 50 -2.46 -0.56 11.08
CA VAL A 50 -1.06 -0.12 11.13
C VAL A 50 -0.47 0.07 9.73
N ARG A 51 -0.79 -0.82 8.78
CA ARG A 51 -0.34 -0.69 7.38
C ARG A 51 -0.93 0.54 6.71
N ASP A 52 -2.20 0.83 6.92
CA ASP A 52 -2.86 2.01 6.34
C ASP A 52 -2.30 3.31 6.92
N ILE A 53 -2.10 3.38 8.24
CA ILE A 53 -1.45 4.52 8.91
C ILE A 53 -0.03 4.72 8.38
N THR A 54 0.75 3.64 8.28
CA THR A 54 2.13 3.70 7.80
C THR A 54 2.19 4.19 6.35
N SER A 55 1.30 3.70 5.48
CA SER A 55 1.21 4.17 4.09
C SER A 55 0.99 5.69 4.00
N GLY A 56 0.10 6.24 4.83
CA GLY A 56 -0.11 7.70 4.91
C GLY A 56 1.11 8.45 5.43
N LEU A 57 1.74 7.96 6.51
CA LEU A 57 2.94 8.57 7.09
C LEU A 57 4.12 8.58 6.11
N VAL A 58 4.33 7.50 5.37
CA VAL A 58 5.39 7.42 4.35
C VAL A 58 5.22 8.51 3.29
N LEU A 59 4.00 8.76 2.81
CA LEU A 59 3.72 9.84 1.86
C LEU A 59 4.05 11.22 2.44
N LEU A 60 3.67 11.47 3.70
CA LEU A 60 3.99 12.73 4.39
C LEU A 60 5.50 12.94 4.58
N VAL A 61 6.23 11.89 4.95
CA VAL A 61 7.69 11.93 5.10
C VAL A 61 8.36 12.21 3.76
N ILE A 62 7.93 11.55 2.68
CA ILE A 62 8.48 11.78 1.34
C ILE A 62 8.21 13.21 0.88
N TRP A 63 7.01 13.72 1.11
CA TRP A 63 6.69 15.10 0.78
C TRP A 63 7.59 16.09 1.54
N ALA A 64 7.74 15.90 2.85
CA ALA A 64 8.56 16.76 3.69
C ALA A 64 10.06 16.70 3.32
N ALA A 65 10.56 15.52 2.93
CA ALA A 65 11.98 15.31 2.65
C ALA A 65 12.38 15.61 1.19
N ALA A 66 11.47 15.42 0.23
CA ALA A 66 11.79 15.38 -1.20
C ALA A 66 10.85 16.21 -2.09
N GLY A 67 9.79 16.79 -1.53
CA GLY A 67 8.89 17.73 -2.22
C GLY A 67 7.79 17.07 -3.07
N PRO A 68 7.06 17.88 -3.87
CA PRO A 68 5.85 17.45 -4.57
C PRO A 68 6.07 16.38 -5.66
N GLY A 69 7.17 16.45 -6.42
CA GLY A 69 7.45 15.49 -7.50
C GLY A 69 7.59 14.05 -7.01
N PRO A 70 8.50 13.78 -6.05
CA PRO A 70 8.61 12.47 -5.41
C PRO A 70 7.33 12.02 -4.70
N LEU A 71 6.61 12.95 -4.04
CA LEU A 71 5.28 12.66 -3.51
C LEU A 71 4.36 12.13 -4.60
N GLY A 72 4.30 12.78 -5.76
CA GLY A 72 3.50 12.36 -6.91
C GLY A 72 3.76 10.91 -7.35
N TRP A 73 5.04 10.55 -7.53
CA TRP A 73 5.42 9.17 -7.87
C TRP A 73 5.02 8.16 -6.79
N THR A 74 5.11 8.56 -5.53
CA THR A 74 4.72 7.67 -4.42
C THR A 74 3.22 7.55 -4.23
N LEU A 75 2.42 8.57 -4.59
CA LEU A 75 0.96 8.46 -4.68
C LEU A 75 0.53 7.47 -5.76
N LEU A 76 1.22 7.47 -6.92
CA LEU A 76 0.98 6.49 -7.98
C LEU A 76 1.27 5.06 -7.50
N ALA A 77 2.41 4.84 -6.84
CA ALA A 77 2.72 3.55 -6.24
C ALA A 77 1.70 3.15 -5.15
N ALA A 78 1.31 4.09 -4.28
CA ALA A 78 0.36 3.87 -3.20
C ALA A 78 -1.05 3.51 -3.72
N SER A 79 -1.42 4.00 -4.91
CA SER A 79 -2.72 3.70 -5.56
C SER A 79 -2.95 2.22 -5.83
N LEU A 80 -1.88 1.41 -5.90
CA LEU A 80 -1.98 -0.04 -5.99
C LEU A 80 -2.76 -0.65 -4.82
N THR A 81 -2.69 -0.06 -3.63
CA THR A 81 -3.40 -0.55 -2.43
C THR A 81 -4.92 -0.45 -2.60
N PRO A 82 -5.52 0.73 -2.85
CA PRO A 82 -6.97 0.81 -3.09
C PRO A 82 -7.40 0.08 -4.37
N ILE A 83 -6.56 -0.04 -5.41
CA ILE A 83 -6.89 -0.90 -6.57
C ILE A 83 -7.05 -2.35 -6.14
N ALA A 84 -6.07 -2.88 -5.39
CA ALA A 84 -6.11 -4.25 -4.88
C ALA A 84 -7.28 -4.45 -3.92
N ASP A 85 -7.54 -3.49 -3.01
CA ASP A 85 -8.67 -3.56 -2.08
C ASP A 85 -10.01 -3.60 -2.83
N ALA A 86 -10.18 -2.79 -3.89
CA ALA A 86 -11.39 -2.85 -4.73
C ALA A 86 -11.58 -4.24 -5.34
N ALA A 87 -10.51 -4.81 -5.91
CA ALA A 87 -10.54 -6.15 -6.49
C ALA A 87 -10.84 -7.23 -5.43
N ILE A 88 -10.23 -7.12 -4.24
CA ILE A 88 -10.48 -8.04 -3.11
C ILE A 88 -11.94 -7.97 -2.67
N VAL A 89 -12.50 -6.77 -2.50
CA VAL A 89 -13.93 -6.59 -2.14
C VAL A 89 -14.83 -7.26 -3.17
N LEU A 90 -14.60 -7.03 -4.48
CA LEU A 90 -15.44 -7.62 -5.53
C LEU A 90 -15.32 -9.14 -5.63
N THR A 91 -14.10 -9.68 -5.49
CA THR A 91 -13.84 -11.12 -5.61
C THR A 91 -14.25 -11.92 -4.38
N ASN A 92 -14.54 -11.26 -3.26
CA ASN A 92 -14.93 -11.90 -2.00
C ASN A 92 -16.39 -11.58 -1.59
N GLY A 93 -17.26 -11.24 -2.55
CA GLY A 93 -18.70 -11.04 -2.30
C GLY A 93 -19.04 -9.74 -1.54
N GLY A 94 -18.12 -8.78 -1.52
CA GLY A 94 -18.33 -7.48 -0.90
C GLY A 94 -19.23 -6.55 -1.72
N LYS A 95 -19.56 -5.38 -1.14
CA LYS A 95 -20.47 -4.41 -1.77
C LYS A 95 -19.78 -3.67 -2.92
N LEU A 96 -20.41 -3.66 -4.10
CA LEU A 96 -19.96 -2.89 -5.26
C LEU A 96 -19.79 -1.40 -4.93
N SER A 97 -20.69 -0.83 -4.13
CA SER A 97 -20.61 0.56 -3.69
C SER A 97 -19.39 0.86 -2.84
N ALA A 98 -18.92 -0.09 -2.03
CA ALA A 98 -17.67 0.07 -1.28
C ALA A 98 -16.45 -0.08 -2.20
N ALA A 99 -16.46 -1.08 -3.08
CA ALA A 99 -15.39 -1.31 -4.06
C ALA A 99 -15.16 -0.09 -4.95
N LEU A 100 -16.21 0.49 -5.54
CA LEU A 100 -16.06 1.64 -6.43
C LEU A 100 -16.02 2.97 -5.68
N GLY A 101 -16.90 3.15 -4.69
CA GLY A 101 -17.08 4.43 -4.00
C GLY A 101 -15.98 4.76 -2.99
N ILE A 102 -15.44 3.76 -2.29
CA ILE A 102 -14.32 3.97 -1.36
C ILE A 102 -13.01 3.71 -2.11
N HIS A 103 -12.81 2.48 -2.55
CA HIS A 103 -11.50 2.06 -3.06
C HIS A 103 -11.22 2.60 -4.47
N GLY A 104 -12.15 2.44 -5.42
CA GLY A 104 -12.02 2.96 -6.77
C GLY A 104 -11.82 4.48 -6.81
N LEU A 105 -12.63 5.23 -6.05
CA LEU A 105 -12.47 6.68 -5.92
C LEU A 105 -11.12 7.07 -5.29
N THR A 106 -10.70 6.41 -4.20
CA THR A 106 -9.39 6.67 -3.59
C THR A 106 -8.26 6.41 -4.59
N ALA A 107 -8.31 5.30 -5.33
CA ALA A 107 -7.33 4.99 -6.37
C ALA A 107 -7.28 6.07 -7.45
N ALA A 108 -8.44 6.48 -7.98
CA ALA A 108 -8.54 7.52 -9.00
C ALA A 108 -7.99 8.87 -8.53
N LEU A 109 -8.28 9.27 -7.28
CA LEU A 109 -7.77 10.50 -6.69
C LEU A 109 -6.25 10.47 -6.51
N LEU A 110 -5.70 9.37 -5.98
CA LEU A 110 -4.25 9.21 -5.84
C LEU A 110 -3.54 9.22 -7.19
N ILE A 111 -4.12 8.59 -8.22
CA ILE A 111 -3.56 8.60 -9.57
C ILE A 111 -3.60 10.01 -10.17
N ALA A 112 -4.74 10.68 -10.13
CA ALA A 112 -4.89 12.02 -10.70
C ALA A 112 -3.95 13.02 -10.03
N ALA A 113 -3.97 13.10 -8.69
CA ALA A 113 -3.06 13.96 -7.93
C ALA A 113 -1.60 13.55 -8.14
N GLY A 114 -1.32 12.24 -8.15
CA GLY A 114 0.00 11.69 -8.37
C GLY A 114 0.60 12.12 -9.71
N LEU A 115 -0.15 12.01 -10.80
CA LEU A 115 0.28 12.44 -12.14
C LEU A 115 0.53 13.95 -12.21
N VAL A 116 -0.38 14.76 -11.66
CA VAL A 116 -0.22 16.23 -11.63
C VAL A 116 1.08 16.62 -10.89
N LEU A 117 1.28 16.06 -9.70
CA LEU A 117 2.44 16.38 -8.86
C LEU A 117 3.75 15.80 -9.43
N ALA A 118 3.72 14.58 -9.98
CA ALA A 118 4.90 13.91 -10.53
C ALA A 118 5.40 14.57 -11.81
N LEU A 119 4.49 15.04 -12.67
CA LEU A 119 4.80 15.63 -13.97
C LEU A 119 4.95 17.16 -13.91
N GLY A 120 4.71 17.78 -12.75
CA GLY A 120 4.78 19.24 -12.57
C GLY A 120 3.73 19.98 -13.40
N ILE A 121 2.56 19.37 -13.63
CA ILE A 121 1.48 19.99 -14.39
C ILE A 121 0.89 21.12 -13.55
N SER A 122 1.10 22.36 -13.97
CA SER A 122 0.36 23.51 -13.43
C SER A 122 -1.09 23.44 -13.92
N VAL A 123 -2.04 23.33 -12.99
CA VAL A 123 -3.49 23.40 -13.25
C VAL A 123 -3.97 24.83 -13.02
#